data_AF-A0A966E087-F1
#
_entry.id   AF-A0A966E087-F1
#
_cell.length_a   1.000
_cell.length_b   1.000
_cell.length_c   1.000
_cell.angle_alpha   90.00
_cell.angle_beta   90.00
_cell.angle_gamma   90.00
#
_symmetry.space_group_name_H-M   'P 1'
#
loop_
_entity.id
_entity.type
_entity.pdbx_description
1 polymer ?
#
loop_
_entity_poly.entity_id
_entity_poly.type
_entity_poly.pdbx_seq_one_letter_code
_entity_poly.pdbx_strand_id
1 'polypeptide(L)'
;MTDSAYLGMRPGDLDDKPYAKFWQPEMSPMPSHVTEALLRGEEAQELAFGLGDAGELLNPGYLPLENGYTRLKNSQIFVAVLTEMPGATGAMFEWWMGWHYMEAQRYKLWHPRAHVDNGTREMRGDDPTLSDREKYMTTHYVTEYIGNHLDSITITFLDPRRLFGEKADLSSGGTTALVCGRVDLQRAPITVGWIIHQIRELEDGAEMRSRFWLGRPEISGSRGGDPRNWLLRSPWFQRMAMPRNLGQDMLVHCAMEMNHLASFLPELYGLYHPDAEGRELNRGV
;
A
#
# COMPACT_ATOMS: atom_id res chain seq x y z
N MET A 1 19.92 -2.11 -23.28
CA MET A 1 18.97 -2.06 -22.16
C MET A 1 19.10 -3.40 -21.48
N THR A 2 19.68 -3.46 -20.29
CA THR A 2 19.87 -4.72 -19.55
C THR A 2 18.51 -5.24 -19.12
N ASP A 3 18.29 -6.52 -19.37
CA ASP A 3 17.05 -7.28 -19.21
C ASP A 3 16.74 -7.58 -17.72
N SER A 4 16.70 -6.55 -16.87
CA SER A 4 16.77 -6.71 -15.41
C SER A 4 15.41 -6.86 -14.71
N ALA A 5 14.32 -6.32 -15.28
CA ALA A 5 13.00 -6.34 -14.67
C ALA A 5 12.14 -7.46 -15.30
N TYR A 6 11.68 -8.41 -14.49
CA TYR A 6 10.81 -9.51 -14.94
C TYR A 6 9.79 -9.89 -13.87
N LEU A 7 8.64 -10.34 -14.33
CA LEU A 7 7.57 -10.87 -13.48
C LEU A 7 7.90 -12.29 -13.01
N GLY A 8 7.47 -12.64 -11.80
CA GLY A 8 7.70 -13.96 -11.21
C GLY A 8 9.17 -14.21 -10.82
N MET A 9 9.52 -15.48 -10.65
CA MET A 9 10.86 -15.93 -10.27
C MET A 9 11.53 -16.70 -11.42
N ARG A 10 12.84 -16.58 -11.52
CA ARG A 10 13.73 -17.34 -12.41
C ARG A 10 14.44 -18.45 -11.61
N PRO A 11 14.94 -19.52 -12.28
CA PRO A 11 15.80 -20.49 -11.62
C PRO A 11 16.98 -19.81 -10.92
N GLY A 12 17.24 -20.16 -9.66
CA GLY A 12 18.30 -19.55 -8.85
C GLY A 12 17.87 -18.38 -7.96
N ASP A 13 16.74 -17.72 -8.24
CA ASP A 13 16.30 -16.52 -7.49
C ASP A 13 16.07 -16.78 -6.00
N LEU A 14 15.65 -18.00 -5.67
CA LEU A 14 15.25 -18.40 -4.32
C LEU A 14 16.25 -19.38 -3.68
N ASP A 15 17.36 -19.68 -4.36
CA ASP A 15 18.37 -20.58 -3.85
C ASP A 15 18.97 -20.01 -2.55
N ASP A 16 19.02 -20.84 -1.51
CA ASP A 16 19.50 -20.50 -0.17
C ASP A 16 18.78 -19.34 0.53
N LYS A 17 17.62 -18.90 0.02
CA LYS A 17 16.83 -17.84 0.64
C LYS A 17 15.91 -18.40 1.73
N PRO A 18 16.00 -17.94 2.99
CA PRO A 18 15.17 -18.46 4.08
C PRO A 18 13.67 -18.20 3.86
N TYR A 19 13.32 -17.14 3.12
CA TYR A 19 11.94 -16.82 2.75
C TYR A 19 11.44 -17.57 1.50
N ALA A 20 12.24 -18.44 0.87
CA ALA A 20 11.86 -19.14 -0.36
C ALA A 20 10.55 -19.91 -0.24
N LYS A 21 10.29 -20.50 0.93
CA LYS A 21 9.05 -21.26 1.22
C LYS A 21 7.78 -20.41 1.16
N PHE A 22 7.89 -19.08 1.24
CA PHE A 22 6.75 -18.17 1.16
C PHE A 22 6.40 -17.75 -0.28
N TRP A 23 7.21 -18.15 -1.28
CA TRP A 23 6.84 -17.91 -2.67
C TRP A 23 5.67 -18.81 -3.09
N GLN A 24 4.50 -18.20 -3.29
CA GLN A 24 3.27 -18.89 -3.66
C GLN A 24 2.62 -18.20 -4.88
N PRO A 25 2.95 -18.60 -6.12
CA PRO A 25 2.46 -17.93 -7.32
C PRO A 25 0.95 -18.12 -7.56
N GLU A 26 0.37 -19.15 -6.96
CA GLU A 26 -1.07 -19.38 -6.91
C GLU A 26 -1.65 -18.67 -5.68
N MET A 27 -2.12 -17.44 -5.88
CA MET A 27 -2.72 -16.64 -4.82
C MET A 27 -4.12 -17.17 -4.46
N SER A 28 -4.49 -17.07 -3.20
CA SER A 28 -5.85 -17.37 -2.72
C SER A 28 -6.91 -16.60 -3.49
N PRO A 29 -8.16 -17.12 -3.57
CA PRO A 29 -9.28 -16.38 -4.13
C PRO A 29 -9.43 -15.00 -3.48
N MET A 30 -9.89 -14.03 -4.28
CA MET A 30 -10.19 -12.70 -3.79
C MET A 30 -11.28 -12.75 -2.71
N PRO A 31 -11.17 -11.98 -1.62
CA PRO A 31 -12.19 -11.94 -0.58
C PRO A 31 -13.58 -11.61 -1.13
N SER A 32 -14.63 -12.19 -0.53
CA SER A 32 -16.00 -12.07 -1.03
C SER A 32 -16.49 -10.63 -1.01
N HIS A 33 -16.19 -9.86 0.03
CA HIS A 33 -16.59 -8.45 0.14
C HIS A 33 -15.99 -7.56 -0.96
N VAL A 34 -14.81 -7.90 -1.47
CA VAL A 34 -14.20 -7.21 -2.62
C VAL A 34 -14.84 -7.65 -3.92
N THR A 35 -15.11 -8.96 -4.08
CA THR A 35 -15.83 -9.49 -5.24
C THR A 35 -17.22 -8.85 -5.36
N GLU A 36 -17.93 -8.69 -4.26
CA GLU A 36 -19.20 -7.97 -4.20
C GLU A 36 -19.05 -6.49 -4.56
N ALA A 37 -18.00 -5.80 -4.07
CA ALA A 37 -17.73 -4.41 -4.45
C ALA A 37 -17.49 -4.26 -5.96
N LEU A 38 -16.78 -5.20 -6.59
CA LEU A 38 -16.58 -5.22 -8.04
C LEU A 38 -17.88 -5.45 -8.81
N LEU A 39 -18.77 -6.30 -8.29
CA LEU A 39 -20.10 -6.52 -8.88
C LEU A 39 -21.02 -5.31 -8.73
N ARG A 40 -20.88 -4.53 -7.64
CA ARG A 40 -21.58 -3.24 -7.48
C ARG A 40 -21.09 -2.19 -8.47
N GLY A 41 -19.79 -2.20 -8.80
CA GLY A 41 -19.16 -1.24 -9.70
C GLY A 41 -18.82 0.09 -9.02
N GLU A 42 -18.72 1.17 -9.81
CA GLU A 42 -18.43 2.51 -9.28
C GLU A 42 -19.60 2.99 -8.42
N GLU A 43 -19.32 3.33 -7.16
CA GLU A 43 -20.35 3.76 -6.20
C GLU A 43 -20.58 5.28 -6.22
N ALA A 44 -21.56 5.76 -5.45
CA ALA A 44 -21.84 7.19 -5.34
C ALA A 44 -20.71 7.93 -4.60
N GLN A 45 -20.29 9.08 -5.12
CA GLN A 45 -19.16 9.85 -4.56
C GLN A 45 -19.37 10.31 -3.12
N GLU A 46 -20.62 10.47 -2.68
CA GLU A 46 -20.99 10.90 -1.33
C GLU A 46 -20.61 9.87 -0.25
N LEU A 47 -20.30 8.63 -0.66
CA LEU A 47 -19.80 7.58 0.23
C LEU A 47 -18.29 7.69 0.50
N ALA A 48 -17.59 8.53 -0.25
CA ALA A 48 -16.15 8.75 -0.15
C ALA A 48 -15.81 10.15 0.38
N PHE A 49 -14.53 10.34 0.71
CA PHE A 49 -14.00 11.59 1.27
C PHE A 49 -12.69 12.01 0.60
N GLY A 50 -12.34 13.29 0.69
CA GLY A 50 -11.09 13.80 0.13
C GLY A 50 -9.89 13.54 1.04
N LEU A 51 -8.67 13.66 0.51
CA LEU A 51 -7.44 13.49 1.30
C LEU A 51 -7.36 14.45 2.50
N GLY A 52 -7.92 15.66 2.36
CA GLY A 52 -7.97 16.64 3.46
C GLY A 52 -8.84 16.20 4.64
N ASP A 53 -9.71 15.20 4.43
CA ASP A 53 -10.59 14.62 5.44
C ASP A 53 -10.07 13.25 5.90
N ALA A 54 -8.77 12.94 5.68
CA ALA A 54 -8.17 11.66 6.09
C ALA A 54 -8.35 11.33 7.58
N GLY A 55 -8.54 12.35 8.43
CA GLY A 55 -8.88 12.22 9.84
C GLY A 55 -10.10 11.35 10.13
N GLU A 56 -11.03 11.22 9.18
CA GLU A 56 -12.20 10.34 9.29
C GLU A 56 -11.82 8.87 9.55
N LEU A 57 -10.63 8.42 9.12
CA LEU A 57 -10.15 7.06 9.39
C LEU A 57 -9.90 6.79 10.88
N LEU A 58 -9.64 7.82 11.69
CA LEU A 58 -9.41 7.69 13.13
C LEU A 58 -10.71 7.58 13.94
N ASN A 59 -11.86 7.83 13.31
CA ASN A 59 -13.15 7.66 13.96
C ASN A 59 -13.43 6.16 14.24
N PRO A 60 -14.09 5.84 15.37
CA PRO A 60 -14.46 4.46 15.68
C PRO A 60 -15.45 3.90 14.65
N GLY A 61 -15.42 2.58 14.46
CA GLY A 61 -16.30 1.88 13.52
C GLY A 61 -15.81 1.93 12.08
N TYR A 62 -16.75 1.88 11.14
CA TYR A 62 -16.46 1.80 9.71
C TYR A 62 -17.10 2.99 8.97
N LEU A 63 -16.45 3.43 7.90
CA LEU A 63 -16.94 4.48 7.02
C LEU A 63 -17.91 3.88 5.99
N PRO A 64 -18.74 4.70 5.32
CA PRO A 64 -19.74 4.20 4.37
C PRO A 64 -19.16 3.35 3.24
N LEU A 65 -17.93 3.66 2.79
CA LEU A 65 -17.21 2.91 1.76
C LEU A 65 -15.90 2.34 2.32
N GLU A 66 -15.95 1.10 2.83
CA GLU A 66 -14.76 0.33 3.21
C GLU A 66 -14.19 -0.50 2.06
N ASN A 67 -15.04 -0.86 1.08
CA ASN A 67 -14.69 -1.72 -0.05
C ASN A 67 -15.38 -1.22 -1.32
N GLY A 68 -14.61 -0.67 -2.26
CA GLY A 68 -15.13 -0.16 -3.52
C GLY A 68 -14.33 1.02 -4.05
N TYR A 69 -14.86 1.66 -5.08
CA TYR A 69 -14.23 2.83 -5.70
C TYR A 69 -15.28 3.81 -6.23
N THR A 70 -14.90 5.08 -6.31
CA THR A 70 -15.72 6.16 -6.88
C THR A 70 -14.85 7.30 -7.40
N ARG A 71 -15.37 8.09 -8.34
CA ARG A 71 -14.78 9.38 -8.71
C ARG A 71 -15.30 10.52 -7.83
N LEU A 72 -14.39 11.30 -7.25
CA LEU A 72 -14.71 12.49 -6.48
C LEU A 72 -15.03 13.69 -7.39
N LYS A 73 -15.70 14.73 -6.85
CA LYS A 73 -16.00 15.99 -7.56
C LYS A 73 -14.78 16.63 -8.23
N ASN A 74 -13.60 16.46 -7.65
CA ASN A 74 -12.34 16.99 -8.15
C ASN A 74 -11.66 16.09 -9.22
N SER A 75 -12.37 15.07 -9.71
CA SER A 75 -11.94 14.04 -10.66
C SER A 75 -10.92 13.01 -10.16
N GLN A 76 -10.46 13.09 -8.91
CA GLN A 76 -9.67 12.00 -8.31
C GLN A 76 -10.52 10.73 -8.20
N ILE A 77 -9.87 9.59 -8.33
CA ILE A 77 -10.45 8.27 -8.10
C ILE A 77 -10.12 7.90 -6.65
N PHE A 78 -11.16 7.70 -5.86
CA PHE A 78 -11.06 7.17 -4.51
C PHE A 78 -11.23 5.66 -4.55
N VAL A 79 -10.36 4.93 -3.85
CA VAL A 79 -10.46 3.47 -3.69
C VAL A 79 -10.33 3.14 -2.22
N ALA A 80 -11.18 2.24 -1.74
CA ALA A 80 -11.15 1.72 -0.38
C ALA A 80 -11.11 0.18 -0.41
N VAL A 81 -10.24 -0.40 0.40
CA VAL A 81 -10.13 -1.85 0.58
C VAL A 81 -9.95 -2.14 2.07
N LEU A 82 -10.80 -3.01 2.63
CA LEU A 82 -10.62 -3.62 3.94
C LEU A 82 -10.00 -5.01 3.75
N THR A 83 -8.92 -5.27 4.46
CA THR A 83 -8.23 -6.57 4.46
C THR A 83 -8.17 -7.11 5.88
N GLU A 84 -8.64 -8.34 6.07
CA GLU A 84 -8.47 -9.07 7.33
C GLU A 84 -7.04 -9.62 7.40
N MET A 85 -6.38 -9.46 8.55
CA MET A 85 -4.99 -9.89 8.76
C MET A 85 -4.88 -10.74 10.04
N PRO A 86 -5.33 -12.01 10.00
CA PRO A 86 -5.33 -12.89 11.16
C PRO A 86 -3.91 -13.12 11.68
N GLY A 87 -3.72 -13.01 13.00
CA GLY A 87 -2.42 -13.13 13.67
C GLY A 87 -1.39 -12.03 13.36
N ALA A 88 -1.72 -11.08 12.47
CA ALA A 88 -0.83 -9.98 12.15
C ALA A 88 -0.99 -8.82 13.12
N THR A 89 0.04 -7.98 13.23
CA THR A 89 0.02 -6.75 14.04
C THR A 89 0.54 -5.56 13.22
N GLY A 90 0.28 -4.33 13.70
CA GLY A 90 0.86 -3.13 13.10
C GLY A 90 2.40 -3.16 13.07
N ALA A 91 3.04 -3.72 14.11
CA ALA A 91 4.50 -3.87 14.16
C ALA A 91 5.03 -4.83 13.08
N MET A 92 4.34 -5.96 12.83
CA MET A 92 4.71 -6.86 11.75
C MET A 92 4.60 -6.17 10.38
N PHE A 93 3.59 -5.32 10.20
CA PHE A 93 3.43 -4.57 8.95
C PHE A 93 4.50 -3.48 8.79
N GLU A 94 4.85 -2.72 9.82
CA GLU A 94 5.95 -1.75 9.74
C GLU A 94 7.30 -2.44 9.45
N TRP A 95 7.55 -3.61 10.07
CA TRP A 95 8.70 -4.44 9.74
C TRP A 95 8.71 -4.87 8.27
N TRP A 96 7.59 -5.36 7.77
CA TRP A 96 7.45 -5.75 6.37
C TRP A 96 7.85 -4.60 5.44
N MET A 97 7.36 -3.39 5.69
CA MET A 97 7.70 -2.19 4.93
C MET A 97 9.19 -1.85 4.96
N GLY A 98 9.88 -2.11 6.07
CA GLY A 98 11.34 -1.95 6.20
C GLY A 98 12.17 -3.06 5.54
N TRP A 99 11.59 -4.24 5.34
CA TRP A 99 12.28 -5.45 4.89
C TRP A 99 12.11 -5.77 3.40
N HIS A 100 10.91 -5.54 2.86
CA HIS A 100 10.52 -6.03 1.53
C HIS A 100 11.25 -5.33 0.37
N TYR A 101 11.70 -4.11 0.57
CA TYR A 101 12.35 -3.32 -0.48
C TYR A 101 13.83 -3.65 -0.67
N MET A 102 14.41 -4.43 0.24
CA MET A 102 15.84 -4.74 0.22
C MET A 102 16.25 -5.69 -0.91
N GLU A 103 15.27 -6.35 -1.54
CA GLU A 103 15.50 -7.29 -2.63
C GLU A 103 14.20 -7.48 -3.45
N ALA A 104 14.29 -7.42 -4.78
CA ALA A 104 13.13 -7.54 -5.67
C ALA A 104 12.34 -8.85 -5.44
N GLN A 105 13.03 -9.94 -5.11
CA GLN A 105 12.42 -11.23 -4.80
C GLN A 105 11.55 -11.16 -3.55
N ARG A 106 11.93 -10.38 -2.53
CA ARG A 106 11.10 -10.14 -1.34
C ARG A 106 9.83 -9.39 -1.71
N TYR A 107 9.95 -8.37 -2.57
CA TYR A 107 8.79 -7.63 -3.07
C TYR A 107 7.80 -8.49 -3.85
N LYS A 108 8.34 -9.41 -4.66
CA LYS A 108 7.55 -10.36 -5.45
C LYS A 108 6.71 -11.31 -4.58
N LEU A 109 7.15 -11.66 -3.37
CA LEU A 109 6.34 -12.46 -2.44
C LEU A 109 4.97 -11.83 -2.17
N TRP A 110 4.89 -10.51 -2.15
CA TRP A 110 3.67 -9.76 -1.83
C TRP A 110 2.60 -9.91 -2.91
N HIS A 111 3.00 -9.77 -4.17
CA HIS A 111 2.10 -9.92 -5.30
C HIS A 111 2.81 -10.63 -6.47
N PRO A 112 2.80 -11.97 -6.48
CA PRO A 112 3.48 -12.81 -7.48
C PRO A 112 3.12 -12.53 -8.94
N ARG A 113 1.96 -11.91 -9.16
CA ARG A 113 1.36 -11.63 -10.48
C ARG A 113 1.54 -10.19 -10.94
N ALA A 114 2.06 -9.29 -10.10
CA ALA A 114 2.15 -7.87 -10.43
C ALA A 114 3.51 -7.23 -10.09
N HIS A 115 4.15 -7.62 -8.99
CA HIS A 115 5.37 -6.98 -8.54
C HIS A 115 6.57 -7.44 -9.38
N VAL A 116 7.36 -6.48 -9.83
CA VAL A 116 8.51 -6.74 -10.72
C VAL A 116 9.81 -6.33 -10.05
N ASP A 117 9.91 -5.10 -9.57
CA ASP A 117 11.14 -4.57 -8.97
C ASP A 117 10.82 -3.46 -7.98
N ASN A 118 11.63 -3.35 -6.93
CA ASN A 118 11.58 -2.21 -6.04
C ASN A 118 12.95 -1.91 -5.41
N GLY A 119 13.03 -0.76 -4.75
CA GLY A 119 14.21 -0.39 -3.98
C GLY A 119 14.19 1.08 -3.60
N THR A 120 15.26 1.55 -2.99
CA THR A 120 15.41 2.95 -2.60
C THR A 120 16.79 3.44 -3.03
N ARG A 121 17.04 4.75 -2.92
CA ARG A 121 18.38 5.30 -3.19
C ARG A 121 19.43 4.75 -2.21
N GLU A 122 19.03 4.53 -0.96
CA GLU A 122 19.88 4.04 0.12
C GLU A 122 19.18 2.88 0.83
N MET A 123 19.74 1.69 0.64
CA MET A 123 19.18 0.43 1.12
C MET A 123 19.54 0.24 2.60
N ARG A 124 18.66 0.69 3.50
CA ARG A 124 18.91 0.76 4.97
C ARG A 124 18.10 -0.26 5.79
N GLY A 125 17.41 -1.19 5.14
CA GLY A 125 16.54 -2.17 5.81
C GLY A 125 17.25 -3.10 6.80
N ASP A 126 18.56 -3.30 6.62
CA ASP A 126 19.39 -4.13 7.51
C ASP A 126 20.11 -3.29 8.60
N ASP A 127 19.86 -1.98 8.70
CA ASP A 127 20.47 -1.12 9.72
C ASP A 127 19.83 -1.40 11.11
N PRO A 128 20.57 -1.96 12.07
CA PRO A 128 20.03 -2.32 13.38
C PRO A 128 19.84 -1.11 14.30
N THR A 129 20.32 0.07 13.92
CA THR A 129 20.19 1.31 14.70
C THR A 129 18.89 2.06 14.42
N LEU A 130 18.18 1.67 13.35
CA LEU A 130 16.92 2.26 12.92
C LEU A 130 15.73 1.42 13.39
N SER A 131 14.67 2.09 13.83
CA SER A 131 13.34 1.45 13.95
C SER A 131 12.83 1.01 12.58
N ASP A 132 11.90 0.05 12.55
CA ASP A 132 11.32 -0.42 11.28
C ASP A 132 10.67 0.71 10.49
N ARG A 133 10.01 1.64 11.19
CA ARG A 133 9.49 2.87 10.61
C ARG A 133 10.55 3.74 9.96
N GLU A 134 11.68 3.98 10.62
CA GLU A 134 12.76 4.80 10.05
C GLU A 134 13.39 4.16 8.79
N LYS A 135 13.39 2.82 8.71
CA LYS A 135 13.97 2.09 7.55
C LYS A 135 13.22 2.38 6.25
N TYR A 136 11.88 2.47 6.28
CA TYR A 136 11.07 2.69 5.07
C TYR A 136 10.59 4.14 4.88
N MET A 137 10.82 5.05 5.84
CA MET A 137 10.50 6.48 5.72
C MET A 137 11.43 7.20 4.72
N THR A 138 11.35 6.81 3.45
CA THR A 138 12.13 7.29 2.32
C THR A 138 11.30 7.19 1.03
N THR A 139 11.92 7.43 -0.13
CA THR A 139 11.31 7.24 -1.45
C THR A 139 11.68 5.88 -2.01
N HIS A 140 10.66 5.05 -2.25
CA HIS A 140 10.77 3.75 -2.90
C HIS A 140 10.51 3.92 -4.39
N TYR A 141 11.40 3.39 -5.22
CA TYR A 141 11.23 3.24 -6.66
C TYR A 141 10.59 1.90 -6.90
N VAL A 142 9.41 1.89 -7.52
CA VAL A 142 8.59 0.69 -7.69
C VAL A 142 8.29 0.50 -9.18
N THR A 143 8.44 -0.73 -9.64
CA THR A 143 8.00 -1.18 -10.96
C THR A 143 7.02 -2.34 -10.78
N GLU A 144 5.79 -2.17 -11.22
CA GLU A 144 4.72 -3.14 -11.00
C GLU A 144 3.57 -3.01 -11.99
N TYR A 145 2.75 -4.06 -12.07
CA TYR A 145 1.52 -4.05 -12.84
C TYR A 145 0.33 -3.57 -12.01
N ILE A 146 -0.36 -2.53 -12.48
CA ILE A 146 -1.73 -2.22 -12.08
C ILE A 146 -2.65 -2.58 -13.24
N GLY A 147 -3.51 -3.58 -13.05
CA GLY A 147 -4.25 -4.19 -14.16
C GLY A 147 -3.30 -4.81 -15.18
N ASN A 148 -3.30 -4.31 -16.42
CA ASN A 148 -2.39 -4.75 -17.49
C ASN A 148 -1.30 -3.71 -17.83
N HIS A 149 -1.15 -2.66 -17.03
CA HIS A 149 -0.18 -1.59 -17.24
C HIS A 149 1.03 -1.78 -16.33
N LEU A 150 2.22 -1.91 -16.93
CA LEU A 150 3.49 -1.90 -16.19
C LEU A 150 3.89 -0.46 -15.91
N ASP A 151 3.73 -0.04 -14.66
CA ASP A 151 4.01 1.30 -14.22
C ASP A 151 5.37 1.38 -13.52
N SER A 152 6.03 2.54 -13.66
CA SER A 152 7.23 2.90 -12.92
C SER A 152 6.94 4.15 -12.11
N ILE A 153 6.67 3.95 -10.83
CA ILE A 153 6.28 5.00 -9.88
C ILE A 153 7.31 5.14 -8.76
N THR A 154 7.24 6.25 -8.03
CA THR A 154 7.87 6.36 -6.72
C THR A 154 6.81 6.52 -5.65
N ILE A 155 7.02 5.87 -4.50
CA ILE A 155 6.24 6.07 -3.30
C ILE A 155 7.13 6.74 -2.26
N THR A 156 6.87 8.01 -1.95
CA THR A 156 7.53 8.72 -0.86
C THR A 156 6.70 8.56 0.41
N PHE A 157 7.22 7.81 1.38
CA PHE A 157 6.57 7.65 2.68
C PHE A 157 6.74 8.90 3.55
N LEU A 158 5.69 9.24 4.30
CA LEU A 158 5.58 10.49 5.05
C LEU A 158 5.09 10.22 6.46
N ASP A 159 5.43 11.12 7.39
CA ASP A 159 4.81 11.14 8.71
C ASP A 159 3.28 11.33 8.58
N PRO A 160 2.44 10.43 9.12
CA PRO A 160 0.98 10.57 9.11
C PRO A 160 0.50 11.90 9.69
N ARG A 161 1.23 12.53 10.62
CA ARG A 161 0.85 13.86 11.14
C ARG A 161 0.70 14.92 10.05
N ARG A 162 1.35 14.75 8.89
CA ARG A 162 1.18 15.64 7.73
C ARG A 162 -0.19 15.54 7.06
N LEU A 163 -0.87 14.40 7.20
CA LEU A 163 -2.19 14.15 6.60
C LEU A 163 -3.32 14.24 7.64
N PHE A 164 -3.06 13.80 8.86
CA PHE A 164 -4.05 13.74 9.95
C PHE A 164 -4.03 14.99 10.84
N GLY A 165 -2.96 15.80 10.76
CA GLY A 165 -2.74 16.99 11.57
C GLY A 165 -1.83 16.74 12.78
N GLU A 166 -1.05 17.77 13.15
CA GLU A 166 -0.03 17.69 14.20
C GLU A 166 -0.55 17.21 15.55
N LYS A 167 -1.78 17.60 15.89
CA LYS A 167 -2.42 17.28 17.18
C LYS A 167 -3.29 16.02 17.14
N ALA A 168 -3.34 15.31 16.02
CA ALA A 168 -4.13 14.09 15.92
C ALA A 168 -3.59 13.02 16.87
N ASP A 169 -4.51 12.34 17.55
CA ASP A 169 -4.22 11.09 18.23
C ASP A 169 -4.26 9.95 17.21
N LEU A 170 -3.08 9.59 16.72
CA LEU A 170 -2.92 8.55 15.71
C LEU A 170 -3.20 7.13 16.24
N SER A 171 -3.41 6.96 17.55
CA SER A 171 -3.79 5.68 18.16
C SER A 171 -5.30 5.47 18.26
N SER A 172 -6.08 6.52 17.95
CA SER A 172 -7.54 6.48 18.00
C SER A 172 -8.11 5.37 17.11
N GLY A 173 -9.23 4.80 17.57
CA GLY A 173 -9.91 3.70 16.88
C GLY A 173 -9.15 2.38 16.87
N GLY A 174 -8.18 2.18 17.78
CA GLY A 174 -7.36 0.96 17.84
C GLY A 174 -6.26 0.92 16.78
N THR A 175 -5.89 2.08 16.24
CA THR A 175 -4.85 2.18 15.21
C THR A 175 -3.48 1.89 15.83
N THR A 176 -2.78 0.90 15.27
CA THR A 176 -1.45 0.48 15.75
C THR A 176 -0.33 0.86 14.77
N ALA A 177 -0.64 1.01 13.48
CA ALA A 177 0.29 1.53 12.48
C ALA A 177 -0.46 2.33 11.40
N LEU A 178 0.23 3.34 10.85
CA LEU A 178 -0.24 4.19 9.75
C LEU A 178 0.89 4.39 8.76
N VAL A 179 0.74 3.80 7.57
CA VAL A 179 1.69 3.96 6.46
C VAL A 179 1.07 4.89 5.43
N CYS A 180 1.64 6.09 5.32
CA CYS A 180 1.16 7.15 4.43
C CYS A 180 2.19 7.39 3.33
N GLY A 181 1.74 7.42 2.07
CA GLY A 181 2.61 7.58 0.92
C GLY A 181 2.06 8.57 -0.11
N ARG A 182 2.98 9.30 -0.76
CA ARG A 182 2.70 10.09 -1.95
C ARG A 182 3.26 9.36 -3.16
N VAL A 183 2.46 9.24 -4.22
CA VAL A 183 2.81 8.51 -5.44
C VAL A 183 3.13 9.50 -6.55
N ASP A 184 4.34 9.39 -7.13
CA ASP A 184 4.77 10.15 -8.31
C ASP A 184 5.15 9.22 -9.47
N LEU A 185 5.25 9.78 -10.68
CA LEU A 185 5.90 9.11 -11.80
C LEU A 185 7.42 9.10 -11.62
N GLN A 186 8.11 7.99 -11.91
CA GLN A 186 9.59 7.99 -11.85
C GLN A 186 10.24 8.94 -12.86
N ARG A 187 9.61 9.10 -14.03
CA ARG A 187 10.18 9.84 -15.17
C ARG A 187 9.83 11.33 -15.19
N ALA A 188 9.00 11.80 -14.26
CA ALA A 188 8.59 13.19 -14.20
C ALA A 188 8.19 13.57 -12.76
N PRO A 189 8.44 14.81 -12.31
CA PRO A 189 8.01 15.29 -11.00
C PRO A 189 6.51 15.60 -11.00
N ILE A 190 5.69 14.57 -11.19
CA ILE A 190 4.24 14.63 -11.25
C ILE A 190 3.69 13.66 -10.20
N THR A 191 3.04 14.23 -9.17
CA THR A 191 2.24 13.46 -8.22
C THR A 191 1.00 12.95 -8.94
N VAL A 192 0.73 11.66 -8.84
CA VAL A 192 -0.43 10.99 -9.45
C VAL A 192 -1.34 10.33 -8.42
N GLY A 193 -0.96 10.32 -7.14
CA GLY A 193 -1.86 9.89 -6.09
C GLY A 193 -1.28 9.90 -4.69
N TRP A 194 -2.10 9.44 -3.77
CA TRP A 194 -1.79 9.29 -2.35
C TRP A 194 -2.36 7.97 -1.84
N ILE A 195 -1.66 7.37 -0.89
CA ILE A 195 -2.03 6.09 -0.26
C ILE A 195 -1.96 6.21 1.25
N ILE A 196 -2.92 5.59 1.93
CA ILE A 196 -2.91 5.37 3.37
C ILE A 196 -3.27 3.92 3.63
N HIS A 197 -2.42 3.20 4.37
CA HIS A 197 -2.77 1.95 5.03
C HIS A 197 -2.85 2.20 6.53
N GLN A 198 -4.03 2.01 7.10
CA GLN A 198 -4.26 2.03 8.54
C GLN A 198 -4.41 0.59 9.03
N ILE A 199 -3.65 0.23 10.05
CA ILE A 199 -3.72 -1.09 10.67
C ILE A 199 -4.38 -0.91 12.02
N ARG A 200 -5.51 -1.58 12.24
CA ARG A 200 -6.26 -1.58 13.51
C ARG A 200 -6.16 -2.95 14.16
N GLU A 201 -5.88 -2.95 15.46
CA GLU A 201 -5.81 -4.18 16.25
C GLU A 201 -7.21 -4.75 16.48
N LEU A 202 -7.31 -6.08 16.36
CA LEU A 202 -8.47 -6.90 16.66
C LEU A 202 -8.06 -8.01 17.64
N GLU A 203 -9.03 -8.72 18.21
CA GLU A 203 -8.75 -9.79 19.19
C GLU A 203 -7.83 -10.89 18.63
N ASP A 204 -8.04 -11.31 17.38
CA ASP A 204 -7.31 -12.40 16.73
C ASP A 204 -6.30 -11.93 15.67
N GLY A 205 -5.85 -10.67 15.72
CA GLY A 205 -4.88 -10.11 14.79
C GLY A 205 -5.14 -8.65 14.48
N ALA A 206 -5.23 -8.32 13.20
CA ALA A 206 -5.50 -6.96 12.77
C ALA A 206 -6.42 -6.92 11.55
N GLU A 207 -6.90 -5.73 11.25
CA GLU A 207 -7.44 -5.39 9.94
C GLU A 207 -6.66 -4.21 9.35
N MET A 208 -6.52 -4.21 8.03
CA MET A 208 -5.95 -3.10 7.28
C MET A 208 -7.03 -2.39 6.48
N ARG A 209 -7.14 -1.08 6.68
CA ARG A 209 -7.98 -0.17 5.90
C ARG A 209 -7.10 0.63 4.96
N SER A 210 -7.14 0.27 3.68
CA SER A 210 -6.41 0.93 2.61
C SER A 210 -7.27 2.00 1.97
N ARG A 211 -6.69 3.18 1.71
CA ARG A 211 -7.30 4.28 0.98
C ARG A 211 -6.35 4.82 -0.07
N PHE A 212 -6.87 5.02 -1.27
CA PHE A 212 -6.13 5.60 -2.39
C PHE A 212 -6.89 6.81 -2.94
N TRP A 213 -6.17 7.90 -3.21
CA TRP A 213 -6.65 9.05 -3.95
C TRP A 213 -5.81 9.20 -5.21
N LEU A 214 -6.27 8.62 -6.31
CA LEU A 214 -5.54 8.48 -7.56
C LEU A 214 -5.97 9.48 -8.62
N GLY A 215 -5.08 9.75 -9.57
CA GLY A 215 -5.29 10.70 -10.65
C GLY A 215 -5.17 12.15 -10.17
N ARG A 216 -5.69 13.07 -11.00
CA ARG A 216 -5.47 14.52 -10.84
C ARG A 216 -3.98 14.91 -10.78
N PRO A 217 -3.14 14.51 -11.77
CA PRO A 217 -1.74 14.89 -11.86
C PRO A 217 -1.47 16.35 -11.53
N GLU A 218 -0.46 16.54 -10.70
CA GLU A 218 0.04 17.85 -10.30
C GLU A 218 1.56 17.81 -10.20
N ILE A 219 2.21 18.95 -10.46
CA ILE A 219 3.64 19.05 -10.28
C ILE A 219 3.97 18.83 -8.81
N SER A 220 4.88 17.90 -8.53
CA SER A 220 5.30 17.54 -7.18
C SER A 220 5.81 18.78 -6.43
N GLY A 221 5.26 19.04 -5.24
CA GLY A 221 5.63 20.20 -4.41
C GLY A 221 5.14 21.56 -4.92
N SER A 222 4.29 21.60 -5.96
CA SER A 222 3.69 22.84 -6.43
C SER A 222 2.73 23.45 -5.40
N ARG A 223 2.62 24.78 -5.39
CA ARG A 223 1.65 25.50 -4.54
C ARG A 223 0.24 25.39 -5.13
N GLY A 224 -0.76 25.52 -4.26
CA GLY A 224 -2.16 25.65 -4.69
C GLY A 224 -2.31 26.78 -5.71
N GLY A 225 -2.80 26.45 -6.92
CA GLY A 225 -3.00 27.41 -8.00
C GLY A 225 -1.87 27.57 -9.01
N ASP A 226 -0.84 26.70 -9.01
CA ASP A 226 0.19 26.72 -10.07
C ASP A 226 -0.45 26.58 -11.47
N PRO A 227 -0.25 27.56 -12.38
CA PRO A 227 -0.90 27.55 -13.69
C PRO A 227 -0.49 26.36 -14.56
N ARG A 228 0.68 25.75 -14.31
CA ARG A 228 1.10 24.54 -15.03
C ARG A 228 0.23 23.33 -14.69
N ASN A 229 -0.36 23.31 -13.49
CA ASN A 229 -1.31 22.27 -13.10
C ASN A 229 -2.65 22.39 -13.85
N TRP A 230 -2.99 23.55 -14.42
CA TRP A 230 -4.23 23.70 -15.19
C TRP A 230 -4.24 22.78 -16.42
N LEU A 231 -3.12 22.69 -17.14
CA LEU A 231 -2.98 21.80 -18.29
C LEU A 231 -3.10 20.32 -17.89
N LEU A 232 -2.37 19.91 -16.86
CA LEU A 232 -2.39 18.54 -16.34
C LEU A 232 -3.78 18.15 -15.83
N ARG A 233 -4.54 19.09 -15.27
CA ARG A 233 -5.90 18.87 -14.75
C ARG A 233 -7.00 19.02 -15.80
N SER A 234 -6.66 19.31 -17.05
CA SER A 234 -7.67 19.41 -18.11
C SER A 234 -8.37 18.05 -18.34
N PRO A 235 -9.70 18.01 -18.54
CA PRO A 235 -10.43 16.76 -18.73
C PRO A 235 -9.88 15.90 -19.87
N TRP A 236 -9.39 16.55 -20.94
CA TRP A 236 -8.76 15.88 -22.07
C TRP A 236 -7.46 15.18 -21.65
N PHE A 237 -6.56 15.86 -20.93
CA PHE A 237 -5.32 15.26 -20.45
C PHE A 237 -5.59 14.13 -19.46
N GLN A 238 -6.52 14.32 -18.51
CA GLN A 238 -6.92 13.27 -17.57
C GLN A 238 -7.42 12.01 -18.28
N ARG A 239 -8.27 12.17 -19.30
CA ARG A 239 -8.82 11.05 -20.08
C ARG A 239 -7.75 10.32 -20.90
N MET A 240 -6.71 11.03 -21.34
CA MET A 240 -5.61 10.45 -22.12
C MET A 240 -4.56 9.80 -21.22
N ALA A 241 -4.26 10.40 -20.07
CA ALA A 241 -3.16 9.98 -19.21
C ALA A 241 -3.54 8.87 -18.22
N MET A 242 -4.81 8.75 -17.84
CA MET A 242 -5.25 7.77 -16.84
C MET A 242 -5.95 6.58 -17.48
N PRO A 243 -5.64 5.33 -17.07
CA PRO A 243 -6.41 4.15 -17.46
C PRO A 243 -7.88 4.32 -17.11
N ARG A 244 -8.78 3.88 -18.00
CA ARG A 244 -10.23 4.01 -17.80
C ARG A 244 -10.73 3.26 -16.58
N ASN A 245 -10.10 2.14 -16.28
CA ASN A 245 -10.50 1.22 -15.21
C ASN A 245 -9.65 1.35 -13.95
N LEU A 246 -8.85 2.43 -13.81
CA LEU A 246 -7.86 2.55 -12.73
C LEU A 246 -8.43 2.28 -11.32
N GLY A 247 -9.65 2.73 -11.03
CA GLY A 247 -10.28 2.47 -9.72
C GLY A 247 -10.54 0.98 -9.48
N GLN A 248 -11.05 0.29 -10.49
CA GLN A 248 -11.28 -1.15 -10.46
C GLN A 248 -9.95 -1.93 -10.40
N ASP A 249 -8.97 -1.54 -11.23
CA ASP A 249 -7.67 -2.21 -11.30
C ASP A 249 -6.91 -2.07 -9.97
N MET A 250 -6.98 -0.89 -9.34
CA MET A 250 -6.37 -0.67 -8.01
C MET A 250 -7.11 -1.42 -6.89
N LEU A 251 -8.45 -1.48 -6.93
CA LEU A 251 -9.24 -2.27 -5.98
C LEU A 251 -8.81 -3.74 -6.02
N VAL A 252 -8.70 -4.31 -7.23
CA VAL A 252 -8.25 -5.69 -7.43
C VAL A 252 -6.82 -5.87 -6.96
N HIS A 253 -5.90 -4.98 -7.37
CA HIS A 253 -4.49 -5.07 -7.03
C HIS A 253 -4.29 -5.05 -5.50
N CYS A 254 -4.85 -4.06 -4.81
CA CYS A 254 -4.72 -3.92 -3.36
C CYS A 254 -5.36 -5.11 -2.61
N ALA A 255 -6.53 -5.57 -3.06
CA ALA A 255 -7.18 -6.72 -2.44
C ALA A 255 -6.36 -8.01 -2.60
N MET A 256 -5.76 -8.22 -3.77
CA MET A 256 -4.94 -9.40 -4.02
C MET A 256 -3.64 -9.37 -3.21
N GLU A 257 -2.89 -8.28 -3.25
CA GLU A 257 -1.59 -8.19 -2.58
C GLU A 257 -1.75 -8.25 -1.04
N MET A 258 -2.72 -7.53 -0.47
CA MET A 258 -2.83 -7.42 0.98
C MET A 258 -3.38 -8.70 1.58
N ASN A 259 -4.37 -9.33 0.93
CA ASN A 259 -4.87 -10.64 1.33
C ASN A 259 -3.79 -11.73 1.22
N HIS A 260 -2.92 -11.63 0.21
CA HIS A 260 -1.81 -12.58 0.06
C HIS A 260 -0.76 -12.37 1.14
N LEU A 261 -0.35 -11.13 1.41
CA LEU A 261 0.57 -10.81 2.49
C LEU A 261 0.05 -11.27 3.85
N ALA A 262 -1.24 -11.04 4.13
CA ALA A 262 -1.89 -11.46 5.36
C ALA A 262 -1.77 -12.98 5.61
N SER A 263 -1.69 -13.79 4.55
CA SER A 263 -1.61 -15.25 4.67
C SER A 263 -0.27 -15.79 5.18
N PHE A 264 0.81 -14.99 5.12
CA PHE A 264 2.14 -15.45 5.52
C PHE A 264 2.92 -14.47 6.38
N LEU A 265 2.47 -13.22 6.53
CA LEU A 265 3.21 -12.18 7.25
C LEU A 265 3.58 -12.59 8.70
N PRO A 266 2.68 -13.18 9.52
CA PRO A 266 3.04 -13.56 10.89
C PRO A 266 4.14 -14.63 10.94
N GLU A 267 4.05 -15.68 10.11
CA GLU A 267 5.04 -16.76 10.06
C GLU A 267 6.39 -16.26 9.51
N LEU A 268 6.35 -15.41 8.48
CA LEU A 268 7.54 -14.78 7.93
C LEU A 268 8.19 -13.85 8.97
N TYR A 269 7.42 -13.08 9.72
CA TYR A 269 7.94 -12.24 10.80
C TYR A 269 8.61 -13.09 11.88
N GLY A 270 7.98 -14.18 12.32
CA GLY A 270 8.52 -15.12 13.30
C GLY A 270 9.86 -15.74 12.87
N LEU A 271 10.01 -16.08 11.58
CA LEU A 271 11.28 -16.57 11.02
C LEU A 271 12.45 -15.59 11.23
N TYR A 272 12.18 -14.29 11.18
CA TYR A 272 13.18 -13.23 11.39
C TYR A 272 13.26 -12.74 12.84
N HIS A 273 12.34 -13.18 13.71
CA HIS A 273 12.26 -12.80 15.13
C HIS A 273 12.01 -14.02 16.02
N PRO A 274 12.95 -14.98 16.08
CA PRO A 274 12.75 -16.24 16.82
C PRO A 274 12.51 -16.03 18.33
N ASP A 275 12.94 -14.90 18.90
CA ASP A 275 12.74 -14.57 20.31
C ASP A 275 11.34 -13.97 20.60
N ALA A 276 10.55 -13.63 19.58
CA ALA A 276 9.21 -13.06 19.75
C ALA A 276 8.19 -14.11 20.22
N GLU A 277 8.29 -15.35 19.73
CA GLU A 277 7.43 -16.48 20.16
C GLU A 277 7.64 -16.84 21.64
N GLY A 278 8.84 -16.61 22.19
CA GLY A 278 9.17 -16.88 23.59
C GLY A 278 8.56 -15.92 24.62
N ARG A 279 7.99 -14.78 24.18
CA ARG A 279 7.38 -13.77 25.06
C ARG A 279 5.89 -14.00 25.30
N GLU A 280 5.18 -14.68 24.40
CA GLU A 280 3.77 -15.03 24.62
C GLU A 280 3.61 -16.16 25.65
N LEU A 281 4.53 -17.13 25.69
CA LEU A 281 4.52 -18.21 26.68
C LEU A 281 4.81 -17.77 28.13
N ASN A 282 5.34 -16.56 28.34
CA ASN A 282 5.70 -16.04 29.66
C ASN A 282 4.72 -14.98 30.21
N ARG A 283 3.60 -14.71 29.53
CA ARG A 283 2.52 -13.84 30.06
C ARG A 283 1.42 -14.59 30.81
N GLY A 284 1.59 -15.89 31.02
CA GLY A 284 0.69 -16.73 31.82
C GLY A 284 1.35 -17.29 33.06
N VAL A 285 1.70 -16.44 34.04
CA VAL A 285 1.81 -16.79 35.47
C VAL A 285 1.33 -15.60 36.31
#